data_AF-A0A950M268-F1
#
_entry.id   AF-A0A950M268-F1
#
_cell.length_a   1.000
_cell.length_b   1.000
_cell.length_c   1.000
_cell.angle_alpha   90.00
_cell.angle_beta   90.00
_cell.angle_gamma   90.00
#
_symmetry.space_group_name_H-M   'P 1'
#
loop_
_entity.id
_entity.type
_entity.pdbx_description
1 polymer ?
#
loop_
_entity_poly.entity_id
_entity_poly.type
_entity_poly.pdbx_seq_one_letter_code
_entity_poly.pdbx_strand_id
1 'polypeptide(L)'
;MRRGGKTVGCLIAVLGVLMGTAGGSEGPQQICYARTYDPAHLAQHPRQQVTEISLAVAARPSQNQDAALRFPFVLSAKIRGRQEVLSLGGECGFADADGMEVNMPAAATLLQPDAVIKCGLDNESGRITLQRRNKGAAALLKLEELQHLVLRGACGDGSCTCDLMSGPDDQTFLMSRTADAVCAQRAIGIK
;
A
#
# COMPACT_ATOMS: atom_id res chain seq x y z
N MET A 1 -64.50 -1.26 22.31
CA MET A 1 -64.92 -0.22 23.26
C MET A 1 -63.68 0.45 23.85
N ARG A 2 -63.69 1.78 23.90
CA ARG A 2 -62.64 2.69 24.40
C ARG A 2 -62.48 2.63 25.93
N ARG A 3 -61.26 2.85 26.42
CA ARG A 3 -60.83 3.62 27.63
C ARG A 3 -59.32 3.39 27.79
N GLY A 4 -58.40 4.34 27.88
CA GLY A 4 -58.48 5.79 28.09
C GLY A 4 -57.88 6.18 29.44
N GLY A 5 -56.62 6.64 29.44
CA GLY A 5 -55.97 7.40 30.53
C GLY A 5 -54.99 6.61 31.41
N LYS A 6 -53.92 7.18 31.98
CA LYS A 6 -53.31 8.52 31.96
C LYS A 6 -51.86 8.37 32.44
N THR A 7 -50.99 9.22 31.91
CA THR A 7 -49.57 9.41 32.21
C THR A 7 -49.24 9.74 33.67
N VAL A 8 -48.20 9.08 34.21
CA VAL A 8 -47.28 9.55 35.26
C VAL A 8 -45.91 9.06 34.77
N GLY A 9 -44.96 9.90 34.34
CA GLY A 9 -44.42 11.03 35.07
C GLY A 9 -43.19 10.59 35.88
N CYS A 10 -42.17 10.02 35.23
CA CYS A 10 -40.84 9.87 35.83
C CYS A 10 -39.81 10.51 34.90
N LEU A 11 -39.56 11.79 35.17
CA LEU A 11 -38.56 12.61 34.52
C LEU A 11 -37.19 12.18 35.06
N ILE A 12 -36.59 11.14 34.47
CA ILE A 12 -35.17 10.86 34.72
C ILE A 12 -34.39 11.65 33.68
N ALA A 13 -33.94 12.83 34.11
CA ALA A 13 -32.83 13.53 33.45
C ALA A 13 -31.58 12.68 33.66
N VAL A 14 -31.32 11.73 32.75
CA VAL A 14 -29.99 11.12 32.65
C VAL A 14 -29.10 12.14 31.96
N LEU A 15 -28.30 12.78 32.80
CA LEU A 15 -27.14 13.58 32.47
C LEU A 15 -26.42 12.99 31.25
N GLY A 16 -26.37 13.76 30.16
CA GLY A 16 -25.60 13.43 28.98
C GLY A 16 -24.13 13.31 29.36
N VAL A 17 -23.59 12.10 29.36
CA VAL A 17 -22.16 11.88 29.24
C VAL A 17 -21.89 11.75 27.74
N LEU A 18 -21.70 12.89 27.08
CA LEU A 18 -20.93 12.96 25.85
C LEU A 18 -19.48 12.67 26.23
N MET A 19 -19.10 11.39 26.28
CA MET A 19 -17.67 11.05 26.14
C MET A 19 -17.30 11.31 24.69
N GLY A 20 -17.05 12.58 24.38
CA GLY A 20 -16.22 12.95 23.26
C GLY A 20 -14.79 12.57 23.58
N THR A 21 -14.33 11.42 23.08
CA THR A 21 -12.92 11.29 22.75
C THR A 21 -12.71 11.95 21.39
N ALA A 22 -12.36 13.23 21.45
CA ALA A 22 -11.73 13.92 20.35
C ALA A 22 -10.40 13.25 20.02
N GLY A 23 -10.09 13.16 18.72
CA GLY A 23 -8.71 13.32 18.25
C GLY A 23 -7.82 12.08 18.31
N GLY A 24 -8.03 11.18 17.37
CA GLY A 24 -7.04 10.20 16.95
C GLY A 24 -7.04 10.04 15.44
N SER A 25 -7.19 11.11 14.65
CA SER A 25 -6.72 11.07 13.27
C SER A 25 -5.20 11.21 13.31
N GLU A 26 -4.51 10.16 13.76
CA GLU A 26 -3.16 9.97 13.27
C GLU A 26 -3.28 9.99 11.74
N GLY A 27 -2.40 10.75 11.09
CA GLY A 27 -2.36 10.81 9.64
C GLY A 27 -2.25 9.41 9.02
N PRO A 28 -2.34 9.30 7.68
CA PRO A 28 -2.24 8.01 7.00
C PRO A 28 -1.04 7.23 7.56
N GLN A 29 -1.29 6.02 8.07
CA GLN A 29 -0.27 5.18 8.69
C GLN A 29 0.70 4.66 7.62
N GLN A 30 0.28 4.73 6.36
CA GLN A 30 1.00 4.35 5.17
C GLN A 30 0.53 5.18 3.97
N ILE A 31 1.30 5.23 2.90
CA ILE A 31 0.83 5.66 1.61
C ILE A 31 0.50 4.44 0.77
N CYS A 32 -0.74 4.39 0.31
CA CYS A 32 -1.24 3.31 -0.52
C CYS A 32 -1.42 3.78 -1.98
N TYR A 33 -0.79 3.06 -2.90
CA TYR A 33 -1.05 3.12 -4.34
C TYR A 33 -1.57 1.78 -4.80
N ALA A 34 -2.61 1.77 -5.63
CA ALA A 34 -3.17 0.53 -6.15
C ALA A 34 -3.65 0.67 -7.59
N ARG A 35 -3.69 -0.46 -8.28
CA ARG A 35 -4.30 -0.61 -9.61
C ARG A 35 -5.00 -1.97 -9.68
N THR A 36 -6.12 -1.98 -10.38
CA THR A 36 -6.80 -3.19 -10.84
C THR A 36 -7.00 -3.01 -12.34
N TYR A 37 -6.72 -4.06 -13.11
CA TYR A 37 -6.88 -4.06 -14.55
C TYR A 37 -8.17 -4.80 -14.91
N ASP A 38 -9.05 -4.12 -15.64
CA ASP A 38 -10.28 -4.72 -16.12
C ASP A 38 -10.01 -5.70 -17.28
N PRO A 39 -10.99 -6.55 -17.63
CA PRO A 39 -10.84 -7.50 -18.72
C PRO A 39 -10.51 -6.87 -20.08
N ALA A 40 -10.99 -5.66 -20.36
CA ALA A 40 -10.74 -4.99 -21.64
C ALA A 40 -9.27 -4.55 -21.76
N HIS A 41 -8.69 -4.01 -20.69
CA HIS A 41 -7.26 -3.72 -20.61
C HIS A 41 -6.44 -5.01 -20.75
N LEU A 42 -6.78 -6.05 -20.00
CA LEU A 42 -6.03 -7.32 -20.04
C LEU A 42 -6.11 -8.05 -21.39
N ALA A 43 -7.18 -7.83 -22.16
CA ALA A 43 -7.30 -8.32 -23.53
C ALA A 43 -6.39 -7.57 -24.51
N GLN A 44 -6.17 -6.26 -24.29
CA GLN A 44 -5.24 -5.44 -25.09
C GLN A 44 -3.77 -5.70 -24.72
N HIS A 45 -3.52 -6.20 -23.51
CA HIS A 45 -2.19 -6.53 -23.00
C HIS A 45 -2.07 -8.04 -22.70
N PRO A 46 -2.05 -8.91 -23.73
CA PRO A 46 -2.16 -10.35 -23.56
C PRO A 46 -0.98 -10.97 -22.81
N ARG A 47 0.19 -10.30 -22.75
CA ARG A 47 1.36 -10.80 -22.02
C ARG A 47 1.42 -10.27 -20.58
N GLN A 48 0.53 -9.36 -20.19
CA GLN A 48 0.41 -8.87 -18.83
C GLN A 48 -0.18 -9.96 -17.93
N GLN A 49 0.61 -10.40 -16.94
CA GLN A 49 0.20 -11.41 -15.97
C GLN A 49 -0.45 -10.78 -14.74
N VAL A 50 -0.02 -9.58 -14.35
CA VAL A 50 -0.55 -8.88 -13.17
C VAL A 50 -1.95 -8.34 -13.45
N THR A 51 -2.93 -8.75 -12.64
CA THR A 51 -4.33 -8.29 -12.74
C THR A 51 -4.68 -7.27 -11.67
N GLU A 52 -4.02 -7.35 -10.52
CA GLU A 52 -4.09 -6.35 -9.44
C GLU A 52 -2.69 -6.13 -8.88
N ILE A 53 -2.38 -4.88 -8.52
CA ILE A 53 -1.13 -4.52 -7.85
C ILE A 53 -1.39 -3.45 -6.80
N SER A 54 -0.69 -3.52 -5.67
CA SER A 54 -0.72 -2.50 -4.63
C SER A 54 0.62 -2.35 -3.96
N LEU A 55 0.98 -1.10 -3.67
CA LEU A 55 2.16 -0.73 -2.90
C LEU A 55 1.72 0.06 -1.68
N ALA A 56 2.11 -0.43 -0.51
CA ALA A 56 1.99 0.22 0.79
C ALA A 56 3.37 0.66 1.26
N VAL A 57 3.58 1.94 1.53
CA VAL A 57 4.82 2.46 2.14
C VAL A 57 4.49 3.04 3.50
N ALA A 58 5.14 2.57 4.57
CA ALA A 58 4.90 3.04 5.93
C ALA A 58 5.20 4.55 6.06
N ALA A 59 4.39 5.24 6.88
CA ALA A 59 4.60 6.67 7.15
C ALA A 59 5.70 6.93 8.18
N ARG A 60 6.08 5.91 8.96
CA ARG A 60 7.15 5.98 9.97
C ARG A 60 8.36 5.15 9.52
N PRO A 61 9.58 5.64 9.80
CA PRO A 61 10.79 4.90 9.46
C PRO A 61 10.96 3.70 10.38
N SER A 62 11.77 2.72 9.97
CA SER A 62 12.27 1.68 10.87
C SER A 62 13.15 2.32 11.95
N GLN A 63 12.97 1.90 13.21
CA GLN A 63 13.69 2.45 14.36
C GLN A 63 15.08 1.81 14.46
N ASN A 64 15.95 2.10 13.49
CA ASN A 64 17.38 1.84 13.62
C ASN A 64 18.10 3.16 13.94
N GLN A 65 18.80 3.17 15.07
CA GLN A 65 19.58 4.29 15.57
C GLN A 65 20.86 4.38 14.73
N ASP A 66 21.13 5.55 14.13
CA ASP A 66 22.36 5.95 13.40
C ASP A 66 22.47 5.75 11.86
N ALA A 67 21.40 5.39 11.14
CA ALA A 67 21.43 5.27 9.66
C ALA A 67 20.29 6.05 8.98
N ALA A 68 20.43 6.27 7.67
CA ALA A 68 19.46 6.98 6.85
C ALA A 68 18.01 6.56 7.10
N LEU A 69 17.05 7.47 7.00
CA LEU A 69 15.64 7.16 7.26
C LEU A 69 15.11 6.16 6.21
N ARG A 70 14.82 4.94 6.65
CA ARG A 70 14.30 3.84 5.83
C ARG A 70 12.85 3.55 6.17
N PHE A 71 12.02 3.37 5.14
CA PHE A 71 10.57 3.22 5.28
C PHE A 71 10.14 1.84 4.81
N PRO A 72 9.65 0.97 5.71
CA PRO A 72 9.14 -0.33 5.33
C PRO A 72 8.06 -0.21 4.26
N PHE A 73 8.05 -1.12 3.29
CA PHE A 73 6.98 -1.21 2.31
C PHE A 73 6.55 -2.65 2.08
N VAL A 74 5.33 -2.81 1.56
CA VAL A 74 4.82 -4.08 1.04
C VAL A 74 4.31 -3.86 -0.37
N LEU A 75 4.81 -4.64 -1.32
CA LEU A 75 4.30 -4.73 -2.68
C LEU A 75 3.53 -6.03 -2.81
N SER A 76 2.29 -5.97 -3.27
CA SER A 76 1.41 -7.13 -3.45
C SER A 76 0.83 -7.15 -4.86
N ALA A 77 0.67 -8.33 -5.43
CA ALA A 77 0.07 -8.51 -6.75
C ALA A 77 -0.79 -9.77 -6.84
N LYS A 78 -1.87 -9.69 -7.64
CA LYS A 78 -2.60 -10.86 -8.12
C LYS A 78 -2.21 -11.17 -9.55
N ILE A 79 -2.12 -12.46 -9.84
CA ILE A 79 -1.64 -12.98 -11.12
C ILE A 79 -2.77 -13.73 -11.82
N ARG A 80 -2.83 -13.57 -13.15
CA ARG A 80 -3.79 -14.25 -14.01
C ARG A 80 -3.75 -15.76 -13.75
N GLY A 81 -4.92 -16.35 -13.51
CA GLY A 81 -5.05 -17.79 -13.29
C GLY A 81 -4.58 -18.29 -11.92
N ARG A 82 -4.16 -17.41 -11.00
CA ARG A 82 -3.83 -17.76 -9.61
C ARG A 82 -4.88 -17.20 -8.65
N GLN A 83 -5.14 -17.93 -7.56
CA GLN A 83 -6.03 -17.47 -6.50
C GLN A 83 -5.28 -16.73 -5.41
N GLU A 84 -4.00 -17.03 -5.26
CA GLU A 84 -3.10 -16.46 -4.28
C GLU A 84 -2.75 -15.01 -4.65
N VAL A 85 -2.69 -14.18 -3.62
CA VAL A 85 -1.95 -12.92 -3.71
C VAL A 85 -0.47 -13.24 -3.46
N LEU A 86 0.43 -12.59 -4.17
CA LEU A 86 1.86 -12.69 -3.89
C LEU A 86 2.32 -11.35 -3.32
N SER A 87 3.25 -11.38 -2.37
CA SER A 87 3.77 -10.18 -1.72
C SER A 87 5.28 -10.24 -1.51
N LEU A 88 5.88 -9.07 -1.42
CA LEU A 88 7.25 -8.90 -0.94
C LEU A 88 7.34 -7.66 -0.06
N GLY A 89 8.36 -7.66 0.80
CA GLY A 89 8.73 -6.56 1.66
C GLY A 89 10.08 -5.96 1.25
N GLY A 90 10.33 -4.78 1.79
CA GLY A 90 11.60 -4.10 1.67
C GLY A 90 11.57 -2.76 2.39
N GLU A 91 12.60 -1.97 2.13
CA GLU A 91 12.71 -0.62 2.66
C GLU A 91 12.92 0.41 1.55
N CYS A 92 12.18 1.51 1.64
CA CYS A 92 12.32 2.67 0.78
C CYS A 92 13.27 3.70 1.41
N GLY A 93 14.20 4.20 0.60
CA GLY A 93 14.94 5.43 0.85
C GLY A 93 14.42 6.55 -0.05
N PHE A 94 14.72 7.78 0.34
CA PHE A 94 14.36 8.97 -0.43
C PHE A 94 15.58 9.53 -1.13
N ALA A 95 15.41 9.93 -2.39
CA ALA A 95 16.42 10.67 -3.14
C ALA A 95 15.91 12.07 -3.48
N ASP A 96 16.80 13.05 -3.50
CA ASP A 96 16.50 14.37 -4.06
C ASP A 96 16.40 14.33 -5.60
N ALA A 97 16.22 15.50 -6.21
CA ALA A 97 16.08 15.65 -7.66
C ALA A 97 17.34 15.20 -8.44
N ASP A 98 18.51 15.23 -7.79
CA ASP A 98 19.80 14.81 -8.37
C ASP A 98 20.07 13.32 -8.13
N GLY A 99 19.15 12.62 -7.44
CA GLY A 99 19.22 11.19 -7.19
C GLY A 99 20.08 10.78 -5.99
N MET A 100 20.53 11.75 -5.18
CA MET A 100 21.30 11.55 -3.97
C MET A 100 20.38 11.18 -2.79
N GLU A 101 20.76 10.16 -2.01
CA GLU A 101 19.97 9.73 -0.85
C GLU A 101 19.94 10.82 0.22
N VAL A 102 18.74 11.19 0.66
CA VAL A 102 18.52 12.25 1.64
C VAL A 102 17.88 11.72 2.92
N ASN A 103 18.45 12.13 4.07
CA ASN A 103 17.91 11.86 5.41
C ASN A 103 16.79 12.85 5.76
N MET A 104 15.74 12.84 4.95
CA MET A 104 14.55 13.67 5.16
C MET A 104 13.46 12.85 5.87
N PRO A 105 12.72 13.43 6.84
CA PRO A 105 11.54 12.77 7.39
C PRO A 105 10.63 12.32 6.25
N ALA A 106 10.14 11.08 6.24
CA ALA A 106 9.23 10.61 5.18
C ALA A 106 8.11 11.60 4.93
N ALA A 107 7.49 12.11 5.99
CA ALA A 107 6.44 13.10 5.85
C ALA A 107 6.87 14.28 4.97
N ALA A 108 8.10 14.80 5.09
CA ALA A 108 8.59 15.90 4.28
C ALA A 108 8.87 15.50 2.82
N THR A 109 9.46 14.32 2.56
CA THR A 109 9.67 13.87 1.17
C THR A 109 8.39 13.43 0.49
N LEU A 110 7.48 12.80 1.24
CA LEU A 110 6.14 12.41 0.79
C LEU A 110 5.21 13.61 0.54
N LEU A 111 5.61 14.81 0.97
CA LEU A 111 4.95 16.06 0.59
C LEU A 111 5.51 16.67 -0.71
N GLN A 112 6.66 16.21 -1.21
CA GLN A 112 7.23 16.74 -2.45
C GLN A 112 6.48 16.17 -3.68
N PRO A 113 5.87 17.03 -4.53
CA PRO A 113 4.85 16.62 -5.48
C PRO A 113 5.28 15.61 -6.55
N ASP A 114 6.58 15.41 -6.77
CA ASP A 114 7.13 14.50 -7.79
C ASP A 114 8.40 13.77 -7.32
N ALA A 115 8.51 13.52 -6.01
CA ALA A 115 9.64 12.78 -5.44
C ALA A 115 9.83 11.41 -6.12
N VAL A 116 11.10 11.07 -6.37
CA VAL A 116 11.52 9.74 -6.79
C VAL A 116 11.93 8.97 -5.54
N ILE A 117 11.25 7.86 -5.29
CA ILE A 117 11.45 7.02 -4.12
C ILE A 117 12.08 5.72 -4.61
N LYS A 118 13.24 5.37 -4.06
CA LYS A 118 13.97 4.15 -4.43
C LYS A 118 13.80 3.14 -3.29
N CYS A 119 13.28 1.96 -3.60
CA CYS A 119 13.08 0.93 -2.60
C CYS A 119 13.91 -0.31 -2.94
N GLY A 120 14.65 -0.79 -1.94
CA GLY A 120 15.41 -2.04 -2.00
C GLY A 120 14.56 -3.18 -1.46
N LEU A 121 14.68 -4.35 -2.07
CA LEU A 121 13.95 -5.56 -1.65
C LEU A 121 14.75 -6.32 -0.59
N ASP A 122 14.08 -6.90 0.41
CA ASP A 122 14.72 -7.64 1.52
C ASP A 122 15.47 -8.91 1.08
N ASN A 123 15.19 -9.41 -0.12
CA ASN A 123 15.73 -10.66 -0.66
C ASN A 123 16.85 -10.44 -1.69
N GLU A 124 17.46 -9.25 -1.72
CA GLU A 124 18.52 -8.85 -2.67
C GLU A 124 18.13 -8.99 -4.16
N SER A 125 16.85 -9.22 -4.46
CA SER A 125 16.39 -9.64 -5.79
C SER A 125 16.05 -8.47 -6.72
N GLY A 126 16.53 -7.25 -6.40
CA GLY A 126 16.37 -6.07 -7.24
C GLY A 126 15.94 -4.81 -6.50
N ARG A 127 15.56 -3.80 -7.28
CA ARG A 127 15.08 -2.51 -6.80
C ARG A 127 13.78 -2.15 -7.50
N ILE A 128 12.97 -1.36 -6.83
CA ILE A 128 11.81 -0.71 -7.43
C ILE A 128 11.95 0.79 -7.28
N THR A 129 11.52 1.52 -8.31
CA THR A 129 11.44 2.98 -8.26
C THR A 129 9.99 3.40 -8.34
N LEU A 130 9.57 4.21 -7.37
CA LEU A 130 8.27 4.82 -7.34
C LEU A 130 8.43 6.32 -7.67
N GLN A 131 7.94 6.70 -8.84
CA GLN A 131 7.90 8.11 -9.24
C GLN A 131 6.49 8.65 -8.98
N ARG A 132 6.35 9.58 -8.03
CA ARG A 132 5.08 10.25 -7.79
C ARG A 132 4.70 11.13 -8.98
N ARG A 133 3.40 11.27 -9.21
CA ARG A 133 2.81 12.05 -10.29
C ARG A 133 1.62 12.83 -9.74
N ASN A 134 1.27 13.92 -10.40
CA ASN A 134 0.03 14.66 -10.13
C ASN A 134 -0.08 15.05 -8.65
N LYS A 135 0.99 15.60 -8.07
CA LYS A 135 1.06 15.98 -6.65
C LYS A 135 0.76 14.80 -5.71
N GLY A 136 1.16 13.60 -6.10
CA GLY A 136 0.98 12.37 -5.35
C GLY A 136 -0.36 11.66 -5.54
N ALA A 137 -1.27 12.15 -6.38
CA ALA A 137 -2.53 11.47 -6.70
C ALA A 137 -2.32 10.18 -7.52
N ALA A 138 -1.18 10.06 -8.18
CA ALA A 138 -0.76 8.86 -8.88
C ALA A 138 0.72 8.57 -8.64
N ALA A 139 1.15 7.36 -8.95
CA ALA A 139 2.55 7.00 -8.97
C ALA A 139 2.83 5.99 -10.08
N LEU A 140 4.01 6.13 -10.68
CA LEU A 140 4.55 5.20 -11.65
C LEU A 140 5.57 4.32 -10.92
N LEU A 141 5.20 3.06 -10.68
CA LEU A 141 6.11 2.05 -10.16
C LEU A 141 6.86 1.41 -11.33
N LYS A 142 8.18 1.37 -11.24
CA LYS A 142 9.07 0.69 -12.20
C LYS A 142 9.84 -0.40 -11.47
N LEU A 143 9.92 -1.56 -12.10
CA LEU A 143 10.82 -2.63 -11.66
C LEU A 143 12.20 -2.36 -12.27
N GLU A 144 13.26 -2.27 -11.47
CA GLU A 144 14.62 -1.99 -11.95
C GLU A 144 15.46 -3.26 -12.11
N GLU A 145 16.37 -3.20 -13.08
CA GLU A 145 17.56 -4.04 -13.32
C GLU A 145 17.36 -5.54 -13.58
N LEU A 146 16.43 -6.22 -12.92
CA LEU A 146 16.34 -7.68 -12.98
C LEU A 146 15.11 -8.24 -13.69
N GLN A 147 14.21 -7.43 -14.28
CA GLN A 147 13.00 -7.88 -15.02
C GLN A 147 12.15 -8.97 -14.31
N HIS A 148 12.45 -9.28 -13.04
CA HIS A 148 12.00 -10.47 -12.33
C HIS A 148 11.77 -10.05 -10.88
N LEU A 149 10.52 -9.80 -10.56
CA LEU A 149 10.10 -9.54 -9.19
C LEU A 149 9.73 -10.85 -8.51
N VAL A 150 10.62 -11.39 -7.69
CA VAL A 150 10.33 -12.58 -6.89
C VAL A 150 9.37 -12.21 -5.75
N LEU A 151 8.08 -12.19 -6.06
CA LEU A 151 7.01 -12.12 -5.06
C LEU A 151 6.88 -13.50 -4.40
N ARG A 152 6.58 -13.55 -3.10
CA ARG A 152 6.33 -14.79 -2.38
C ARG A 152 4.90 -14.82 -1.86
N GLY A 153 4.29 -15.99 -1.89
CA GLY A 153 2.99 -16.25 -1.28
C GLY A 153 2.97 -17.67 -0.75
N ALA A 154 2.01 -17.95 0.14
CA ALA A 154 1.71 -19.32 0.52
C ALA A 154 1.01 -19.99 -0.66
N CYS A 155 1.67 -20.98 -1.26
CA CYS A 155 0.96 -21.95 -2.11
C CYS A 155 -0.10 -22.66 -1.28
N GLY A 156 -1.21 -23.11 -1.89
CA GLY A 156 -2.32 -23.74 -1.19
C GLY A 156 -1.98 -24.95 -0.28
N ASP A 157 -0.78 -25.53 -0.39
CA ASP A 157 -0.28 -26.62 0.47
C ASP A 157 0.77 -26.18 1.51
N GLY A 158 1.09 -24.88 1.58
CA GLY A 158 2.04 -24.29 2.52
C GLY A 158 3.51 -24.65 2.27
N SER A 159 3.84 -25.34 1.17
CA SER A 159 5.18 -25.94 0.98
C SER A 159 6.05 -25.27 -0.10
N CYS A 160 5.50 -24.40 -0.96
CA CYS A 160 6.28 -23.69 -1.97
C CYS A 160 6.37 -22.17 -1.79
N THR A 161 7.53 -21.63 -2.14
CA THR A 161 7.71 -20.23 -2.52
C THR A 161 7.24 -20.08 -3.96
N CYS A 162 6.09 -19.44 -4.16
CA CYS A 162 5.59 -19.11 -5.50
C CYS A 162 6.41 -17.97 -6.10
N ASP A 163 7.54 -18.26 -6.75
CA ASP A 163 8.31 -17.23 -7.43
C ASP A 163 7.54 -16.75 -8.68
N LEU A 164 7.46 -15.43 -8.85
CA LEU A 164 6.94 -14.82 -10.07
C LEU A 164 8.08 -14.20 -10.86
N MET A 165 8.05 -14.38 -12.16
CA MET A 165 8.79 -13.54 -13.10
C MET A 165 7.76 -12.61 -13.74
N SER A 166 7.95 -11.29 -13.61
CA SER A 166 7.12 -10.31 -14.32
C SER A 166 7.11 -10.61 -15.81
N GLY A 167 5.92 -10.65 -16.42
CA GLY A 167 5.80 -10.78 -17.87
C GLY A 167 6.38 -9.55 -18.59
N PRO A 168 6.57 -9.62 -19.92
CA PRO A 168 7.09 -8.50 -20.71
C PRO A 168 6.29 -7.19 -20.58
N ASP A 169 5.00 -7.30 -20.25
CA ASP A 169 4.11 -6.14 -20.06
C ASP A 169 3.96 -5.75 -18.57
N ASP A 170 4.68 -6.42 -17.65
CA ASP A 170 4.60 -6.23 -16.19
C ASP A 170 5.83 -5.48 -15.64
N GLN A 171 6.36 -4.50 -16.39
CA GLN A 171 7.58 -3.77 -16.00
C GLN A 171 7.31 -2.40 -15.38
N THR A 172 6.14 -1.83 -15.65
CA THR A 172 5.77 -0.49 -15.19
C THR A 172 4.28 -0.42 -14.90
N PHE A 173 3.95 0.12 -13.73
CA PHE A 173 2.57 0.19 -13.24
C PHE A 173 2.22 1.63 -12.89
N LEU A 174 1.27 2.22 -13.64
CA LEU A 174 0.67 3.49 -13.26
C LEU A 174 -0.50 3.22 -12.30
N MET A 175 -0.29 3.58 -11.04
CA MET A 175 -1.20 3.33 -9.93
C MET A 175 -1.79 4.63 -9.41
N SER A 176 -3.01 4.56 -8.89
CA SER A 176 -3.69 5.69 -8.26
C SER A 176 -3.51 5.63 -6.76
N ARG A 177 -3.39 6.80 -6.11
CA ARG A 177 -3.46 6.88 -4.64
C ARG A 177 -4.83 6.41 -4.19
N THR A 178 -4.88 5.58 -3.16
CA THR A 178 -6.13 5.05 -2.61
C THR A 178 -6.09 5.06 -1.08
N ALA A 179 -7.18 4.65 -0.44
CA ALA A 179 -7.26 4.53 1.02
C ALA A 179 -6.38 3.38 1.53
N ASP A 180 -5.77 3.58 2.70
CA ASP A 180 -4.88 2.60 3.37
C ASP A 180 -5.53 1.21 3.51
N ALA A 181 -6.85 1.18 3.73
CA ALA A 181 -7.63 -0.05 3.83
C ALA A 181 -7.56 -0.94 2.58
N VAL A 182 -7.40 -0.35 1.38
CA VAL A 182 -7.27 -1.10 0.13
C VAL A 182 -5.96 -1.89 0.10
N CYS A 183 -4.85 -1.28 0.53
CA CYS A 183 -3.59 -2.00 0.64
C CYS A 183 -3.64 -3.04 1.76
N ALA A 184 -4.25 -2.73 2.91
CA ALA A 184 -4.39 -3.69 4.01
C ALA A 184 -5.17 -4.95 3.60
N GLN A 185 -6.22 -4.81 2.80
CA GLN A 185 -6.99 -5.94 2.25
C GLN A 185 -6.23 -6.76 1.21
N ARG A 186 -5.21 -6.16 0.57
CA ARG A 186 -4.41 -6.77 -0.51
C ARG A 186 -3.08 -7.30 -0.01
N ALA A 187 -2.64 -6.94 1.19
CA ALA A 187 -1.45 -7.49 1.82
C ALA A 187 -1.75 -8.89 2.36
N ILE A 188 -0.86 -9.85 2.12
CA ILE A 188 -0.87 -11.10 2.89
C ILE A 188 -0.16 -10.84 4.22
N GLY A 189 -0.84 -11.13 5.33
CA GLY A 189 -0.17 -11.39 6.61
C GLY A 189 0.37 -10.18 7.37
N ILE A 190 -0.34 -9.04 7.43
CA ILE A 190 -0.20 -8.13 8.58
C ILE A 190 -1.13 -8.67 9.68
N LYS A 191 -0.64 -9.65 10.45
CA LYS A 191 -1.17 -9.94 11.78
C LYS A 191 -0.17 -9.46 12.81
#